data_AF-A0A1B6HML7-F1
#
_entry.id   AF-A0A1B6HML7-F1
#
_cell.length_a   1.000
_cell.length_b   1.000
_cell.length_c   1.000
_cell.angle_alpha   90.00
_cell.angle_beta   90.00
_cell.angle_gamma   90.00
#
_symmetry.space_group_name_H-M   'P 1'
#
loop_
_entity.id
_entity.type
_entity.pdbx_description
1 polymer ?
#
loop_
_entity_poly.entity_id
_entity_poly.type
_entity_poly.pdbx_seq_one_letter_code
_entity_poly.pdbx_strand_id
1 'polypeptide(L)'
;VLPSGRIVTAKVDRVFHLVSEENKIEGTWELADYASRGAQPRKLTLNLAGKNTNPEKVHFDGQVDLTYMTPNKEDLILHFVGKKVPQGEKWTIAGQGSVTGSMVKHPIHSKLNAEVTEQLLKGRMTDDGKFPSAHYDFELKAGDEIEVASNGKINQDQLNNDIEIKLPSDLAIKSVKWNM
;
A
#
# COMPACT_ATOMS: atom_id res chain seq x y z
N VAL A 1 32.83 4.81 12.26
CA VAL A 1 32.63 5.35 13.64
C VAL A 1 32.64 6.86 13.51
N LEU A 2 31.62 7.54 14.05
CA LEU A 2 31.49 8.99 13.98
C LEU A 2 32.33 9.66 15.09
N PRO A 3 32.69 10.96 14.97
CA PRO A 3 33.38 11.69 16.04
C PRO A 3 32.65 11.68 17.39
N SER A 4 31.34 11.45 17.37
CA SER A 4 30.50 11.26 18.56
C SER A 4 30.65 9.90 19.25
N GLY A 5 31.49 9.00 18.74
CA GLY A 5 31.63 7.61 19.23
C GLY A 5 30.55 6.64 18.73
N ARG A 6 29.54 7.14 18.01
CA ARG A 6 28.47 6.33 17.40
C ARG A 6 28.99 5.47 16.26
N ILE A 7 28.34 4.33 16.04
CA ILE A 7 28.66 3.41 14.95
C ILE A 7 27.43 3.33 14.04
N VAL A 8 27.61 3.56 12.74
CA VAL A 8 26.57 3.36 11.74
C VAL A 8 27.03 2.25 10.80
N THR A 9 26.16 1.29 10.53
CA THR A 9 26.40 0.19 9.59
C THR A 9 25.29 0.16 8.56
N ALA A 10 25.66 -0.03 7.29
CA ALA A 10 24.72 -0.25 6.21
C ALA A 10 24.96 -1.63 5.59
N LYS A 11 23.89 -2.35 5.25
CA LYS A 11 23.95 -3.58 4.46
C LYS A 11 22.96 -3.48 3.31
N VAL A 12 23.35 -4.02 2.16
CA VAL A 12 22.53 -4.06 0.96
C VAL A 12 22.66 -5.45 0.35
N ASP A 13 21.52 -6.09 0.11
CA ASP A 13 21.40 -7.30 -0.69
C ASP A 13 20.35 -7.05 -1.77
N ARG A 14 20.64 -7.39 -3.03
CA ARG A 14 19.77 -7.07 -4.15
C ARG A 14 19.92 -8.02 -5.32
N VAL A 15 18.79 -8.31 -5.96
CA VAL A 15 18.68 -9.11 -7.17
C VAL A 15 17.87 -8.30 -8.19
N PHE A 16 18.40 -8.20 -9.41
CA PHE A 16 17.78 -7.41 -10.47
C PHE A 16 17.85 -8.17 -11.79
N HIS A 17 16.70 -8.58 -12.29
CA HIS A 17 16.54 -9.22 -13.59
C HIS A 17 15.62 -8.35 -14.44
N LEU A 18 16.19 -7.70 -15.46
CA LEU A 18 15.45 -7.00 -16.50
C LEU A 18 15.48 -7.85 -17.77
N VAL A 19 14.55 -8.80 -17.90
CA VAL A 19 14.32 -9.54 -19.14
C VAL A 19 12.85 -9.32 -19.46
N SER A 20 12.56 -8.85 -20.68
CA SER A 20 11.36 -8.10 -21.08
C SER A 20 9.99 -8.65 -20.67
N GLU A 21 9.89 -9.93 -20.29
CA GLU A 21 8.63 -10.58 -19.88
C GLU A 21 8.64 -11.16 -18.46
N GLU A 22 9.80 -11.26 -17.80
CA GLU A 22 9.98 -11.80 -16.44
C GLU A 22 10.79 -10.86 -15.54
N ASN A 23 10.53 -9.55 -15.66
CA ASN A 23 11.22 -8.54 -14.86
C ASN A 23 10.99 -8.81 -13.37
N LYS A 24 12.09 -8.98 -12.62
CA LYS A 24 12.09 -9.23 -11.19
C LYS A 24 13.07 -8.28 -10.49
N ILE A 25 12.58 -7.63 -9.44
CA ILE A 25 13.36 -6.71 -8.61
C ILE A 25 13.18 -7.17 -7.16
N GLU A 26 14.26 -7.54 -6.50
CA GLU A 26 14.27 -7.81 -5.06
C GLU A 26 15.41 -7.05 -4.43
N GLY A 27 15.18 -6.45 -3.27
CA GLY A 27 16.21 -5.72 -2.55
C GLY A 27 15.91 -5.60 -1.07
N THR A 28 16.94 -5.75 -0.26
CA THR A 28 16.93 -5.53 1.18
C THR A 28 18.01 -4.50 1.51
N TRP A 29 17.60 -3.39 2.13
CA TRP A 29 18.50 -2.36 2.64
C TRP A 29 18.34 -2.29 4.15
N GLU A 30 19.44 -2.38 4.87
CA GLU A 30 19.49 -2.27 6.32
C GLU A 30 20.42 -1.15 6.72
N LEU A 31 19.93 -0.25 7.58
CA LEU A 31 20.71 0.77 8.25
C LEU A 31 20.60 0.55 9.76
N ALA A 32 21.73 0.45 10.46
CA ALA A 32 21.75 0.32 11.91
C ALA A 32 22.69 1.35 12.54
N ASP A 33 22.20 2.01 13.59
CA ASP A 33 22.88 3.07 14.33
C ASP A 33 23.00 2.68 15.81
N TYR A 34 24.24 2.61 16.29
CA TYR A 34 24.62 2.15 17.61
C TYR A 34 25.17 3.34 18.41
N ALA A 35 24.68 3.52 19.63
CA ALA A 35 25.17 4.57 20.53
C ALA A 35 26.64 4.36 20.92
N SER A 36 27.07 3.11 21.06
CA SER A 36 28.45 2.70 21.35
C SER A 36 28.68 1.24 20.93
N ARG A 37 29.93 0.78 20.98
CA ARG A 37 30.29 -0.63 20.69
C ARG A 37 29.64 -1.54 21.74
N GLY A 38 28.74 -2.42 21.30
CA GLY A 38 28.00 -3.35 22.17
C GLY A 38 26.61 -2.88 22.62
N ALA A 39 26.22 -1.64 22.30
CA ALA A 39 24.85 -1.16 22.51
C ALA A 39 23.87 -1.85 21.55
N GLN A 40 22.58 -1.91 21.91
CA GLN A 40 21.53 -2.30 20.97
C GLN A 40 21.32 -1.20 19.92
N PRO A 41 21.18 -1.55 18.62
CA PRO A 41 21.03 -0.57 17.57
C PRO A 41 19.60 -0.02 17.49
N ARG A 42 19.48 1.19 16.92
CA ARG A 42 18.30 1.57 16.15
C ARG A 42 18.47 0.99 14.75
N LYS A 43 17.45 0.31 14.23
CA LYS A 43 17.55 -0.38 12.94
C LYS A 43 16.41 0.06 12.01
N LEU A 44 16.73 0.32 10.76
CA LEU A 44 15.79 0.56 9.68
C LEU A 44 16.04 -0.50 8.60
N THR A 45 15.01 -1.23 8.21
CA THR A 45 15.08 -2.26 7.15
C THR A 45 14.01 -1.98 6.12
N LEU A 46 14.43 -1.85 4.87
CA LEU A 46 13.57 -1.73 3.70
C LEU A 46 13.69 -3.01 2.87
N ASN A 47 12.59 -3.73 2.68
CA ASN A 47 12.49 -4.81 1.71
C ASN A 47 11.61 -4.35 0.55
N LEU A 48 12.06 -4.62 -0.66
CA LEU A 48 11.31 -4.37 -1.89
C LEU A 48 11.30 -5.66 -2.69
N ALA A 49 10.13 -6.06 -3.17
CA ALA A 49 9.99 -7.16 -4.11
C ALA A 49 8.98 -6.78 -5.18
N GLY A 50 9.33 -6.98 -6.44
CA GLY A 50 8.49 -6.65 -7.58
C GLY A 50 8.70 -7.64 -8.72
N LYS A 51 7.61 -7.95 -9.41
CA LYS A 51 7.57 -8.79 -10.61
C LYS A 51 6.69 -8.14 -11.67
N ASN A 52 6.85 -8.57 -12.92
CA ASN A 52 6.05 -8.10 -14.05
C ASN A 52 6.04 -6.57 -14.18
N THR A 53 7.14 -5.93 -13.79
CA THR A 53 7.25 -4.47 -13.82
C THR A 53 7.57 -4.04 -15.25
N ASN A 54 6.70 -3.25 -15.85
CA ASN A 54 6.96 -2.57 -17.11
C ASN A 54 6.76 -1.06 -16.91
N PRO A 55 7.85 -0.29 -16.75
CA PRO A 55 7.76 1.15 -16.51
C PRO A 55 7.11 1.91 -17.67
N GLU A 56 7.34 1.50 -18.92
CA GLU A 56 6.76 2.14 -20.11
C GLU A 56 5.24 2.01 -20.14
N LYS A 57 4.73 0.85 -19.75
CA LYS A 57 3.28 0.59 -19.67
C LYS A 57 2.69 0.90 -18.30
N VAL A 58 3.51 1.31 -17.33
CA VAL A 58 3.13 1.51 -15.93
C VAL A 58 2.44 0.26 -15.34
N HIS A 59 2.97 -0.93 -15.68
CA HIS A 59 2.54 -2.20 -15.10
C HIS A 59 3.43 -2.53 -13.92
N PHE A 60 2.84 -3.00 -12.83
CA PHE A 60 3.61 -3.49 -11.70
C PHE A 60 2.81 -4.48 -10.87
N ASP A 61 3.52 -5.39 -10.22
CA ASP A 61 3.03 -6.24 -9.15
C ASP A 61 4.17 -6.31 -8.13
N GLY A 62 4.01 -5.65 -6.99
CA GLY A 62 5.10 -5.53 -6.03
C GLY A 62 4.65 -5.19 -4.63
N GLN A 63 5.61 -5.32 -3.73
CA GLN A 63 5.46 -5.04 -2.32
C GLN A 63 6.68 -4.31 -1.76
N VAL A 64 6.42 -3.53 -0.73
CA VAL A 64 7.42 -2.77 0.04
C VAL A 64 7.14 -2.98 1.52
N ASP A 65 8.15 -3.43 2.24
CA ASP A 65 8.15 -3.53 3.70
C ASP A 65 9.18 -2.56 4.27
N LEU A 66 8.78 -1.70 5.19
CA LEU A 66 9.68 -0.84 5.95
C LEU A 66 9.51 -1.14 7.44
N THR A 67 10.57 -1.60 8.08
CA THR A 67 10.61 -1.89 9.51
C THR A 67 11.58 -0.95 10.20
N TYR A 68 11.12 -0.23 11.21
CA TYR A 68 11.95 0.50 12.16
C TYR A 68 11.93 -0.22 13.51
N MET A 69 13.08 -0.36 14.15
CA MET A 69 13.24 -1.02 15.44
C MET A 69 14.09 -0.17 16.39
N THR A 70 13.63 -0.01 17.62
CA THR A 70 14.33 0.71 18.68
C THR A 70 15.31 -0.21 19.42
N PRO A 71 16.26 0.35 20.21
CA PRO A 71 17.15 -0.45 21.06
C PRO A 71 16.39 -1.28 22.11
N ASN A 72 15.15 -0.90 22.43
CA ASN A 72 14.27 -1.60 23.37
C ASN A 72 13.44 -2.71 22.69
N LYS A 73 13.67 -2.98 21.41
CA LYS A 73 12.93 -3.95 20.58
C LYS A 73 11.48 -3.57 20.30
N GLU A 74 11.12 -2.30 20.50
CA GLU A 74 9.86 -1.78 19.97
C GLU A 74 10.01 -1.54 18.47
N ASP A 75 8.93 -1.70 17.73
CA ASP A 75 8.94 -1.68 16.27
C ASP A 75 7.75 -0.94 15.67
N LEU A 76 8.01 -0.39 14.48
CA LEU A 76 7.04 0.17 13.56
C LEU A 76 7.22 -0.53 12.21
N ILE A 77 6.16 -1.13 11.71
CA ILE A 77 6.16 -1.92 10.49
C ILE A 77 5.16 -1.27 9.52
N LEU A 78 5.65 -0.92 8.33
CA LEU A 78 4.87 -0.46 7.20
C LEU A 78 4.93 -1.54 6.13
N HIS A 79 3.78 -2.01 5.67
CA HIS A 79 3.68 -2.99 4.58
C HIS A 79 2.76 -2.46 3.51
N PHE A 80 3.22 -2.43 2.27
CA PHE A 80 2.45 -2.01 1.10
C PHE A 80 2.57 -3.04 0.00
N VAL A 81 1.43 -3.41 -0.59
CA VAL A 81 1.35 -4.23 -1.80
C VAL A 81 0.57 -3.46 -2.84
N GLY A 82 1.05 -3.47 -4.07
CA GLY A 82 0.42 -2.77 -5.17
C GLY A 82 0.50 -3.59 -6.45
N LYS A 83 -0.61 -3.62 -7.18
CA LYS A 83 -0.71 -4.28 -8.47
C LYS A 83 -1.50 -3.40 -9.43
N LYS A 84 -0.97 -3.21 -10.64
CA LYS A 84 -1.66 -2.60 -11.77
C LYS A 84 -1.32 -3.40 -13.01
N VAL A 85 -2.30 -4.14 -13.53
CA VAL A 85 -2.13 -5.01 -14.70
C VAL A 85 -3.35 -4.96 -15.62
N PRO A 86 -3.17 -5.12 -16.94
CA PRO A 86 -4.28 -5.26 -17.87
C PRO A 86 -4.99 -6.61 -17.68
N GLN A 87 -6.31 -6.63 -17.87
CA GLN A 87 -7.17 -7.81 -17.82
C GLN A 87 -8.26 -7.67 -18.91
N GLY A 88 -7.98 -8.18 -20.10
CA GLY A 88 -8.83 -7.97 -21.28
C GLY A 88 -8.87 -6.49 -21.67
N GLU A 89 -10.08 -5.93 -21.78
CA GLU A 89 -10.31 -4.50 -22.10
C GLU A 89 -10.22 -3.58 -20.87
N LYS A 90 -10.08 -4.15 -19.68
CA LYS A 90 -10.00 -3.42 -18.42
C LYS A 90 -8.61 -3.51 -17.79
N TRP A 91 -8.44 -2.73 -16.74
CA TRP A 91 -7.27 -2.70 -15.88
C TRP A 91 -7.67 -3.03 -14.46
N THR A 92 -6.96 -3.96 -13.87
CA THR A 92 -7.10 -4.33 -12.47
C THR A 92 -6.05 -3.59 -11.66
N ILE A 93 -6.52 -2.75 -10.74
CA ILE A 93 -5.71 -2.00 -9.78
C ILE A 93 -6.04 -2.54 -8.40
N ALA A 94 -5.05 -3.11 -7.72
CA ALA A 94 -5.20 -3.56 -6.35
C ALA A 94 -4.10 -2.93 -5.49
N GLY A 95 -4.47 -2.49 -4.29
CA GLY A 95 -3.55 -1.92 -3.32
C GLY A 95 -3.91 -2.39 -1.93
N GLN A 96 -2.91 -2.74 -1.13
CA GLN A 96 -3.07 -3.03 0.29
C GLN A 96 -1.98 -2.31 1.05
N GLY A 97 -2.33 -1.69 2.17
CA GLY A 97 -1.40 -0.98 3.03
C GLY A 97 -1.66 -1.31 4.48
N SER A 98 -0.61 -1.39 5.30
CA SER A 98 -0.78 -1.51 6.74
C SER A 98 0.33 -0.81 7.52
N VAL A 99 -0.05 -0.34 8.71
CA VAL A 99 0.83 0.26 9.71
C VAL A 99 0.62 -0.50 11.00
N THR A 100 1.63 -1.26 11.42
CA THR A 100 1.57 -2.18 12.56
C THR A 100 2.85 -2.10 13.40
N GLY A 101 2.97 -2.97 14.40
CA GLY A 101 4.11 -3.00 15.32
C GLY A 101 3.73 -2.55 16.73
N SER A 102 4.62 -2.84 17.67
CA SER A 102 4.46 -2.55 19.10
C SER A 102 4.41 -1.06 19.42
N MET A 103 4.93 -0.19 18.54
CA MET A 103 4.82 1.27 18.67
C MET A 103 3.44 1.81 18.24
N VAL A 104 2.59 0.97 17.62
CA VAL A 104 1.31 1.39 17.04
C VAL A 104 0.16 0.94 17.93
N LYS A 105 -0.48 1.90 18.61
CA LYS A 105 -1.61 1.61 19.50
C LYS A 105 -2.84 1.08 18.75
N HIS A 106 -3.13 1.63 17.58
CA HIS A 106 -4.26 1.25 16.74
C HIS A 106 -3.75 0.92 15.33
N PRO A 107 -3.51 -0.38 15.02
CA PRO A 107 -3.01 -0.78 13.71
C PRO A 107 -3.94 -0.34 12.58
N ILE A 108 -3.37 0.18 11.50
CA ILE A 108 -4.15 0.64 10.35
C ILE A 108 -3.99 -0.39 9.23
N HIS A 109 -5.08 -0.77 8.60
CA HIS A 109 -5.10 -1.60 7.40
C HIS A 109 -5.98 -0.94 6.35
N SER A 110 -5.54 -0.90 5.11
CA SER A 110 -6.34 -0.44 3.99
C SER A 110 -6.22 -1.38 2.81
N LYS A 111 -7.29 -1.47 2.03
CA LYS A 111 -7.37 -2.29 0.83
C LYS A 111 -8.20 -1.56 -0.21
N LEU A 112 -7.71 -1.56 -1.43
CA LEU A 112 -8.39 -1.07 -2.62
C LEU A 112 -8.34 -2.16 -3.67
N ASN A 113 -9.47 -2.47 -4.28
CA ASN A 113 -9.52 -3.15 -5.57
C ASN A 113 -10.33 -2.28 -6.51
N ALA A 114 -9.87 -2.14 -7.75
CA ALA A 114 -10.59 -1.42 -8.77
C ALA A 114 -10.41 -2.09 -10.12
N GLU A 115 -11.49 -2.11 -10.89
CA GLU A 115 -11.50 -2.43 -12.31
C GLU A 115 -11.87 -1.16 -13.08
N VAL A 116 -10.99 -0.71 -13.97
CA VAL A 116 -11.20 0.52 -14.74
C VAL A 116 -10.93 0.28 -16.22
N THR A 117 -11.63 0.99 -17.11
CA THR A 117 -11.29 0.96 -18.53
C THR A 117 -10.02 1.76 -18.83
N GLU A 118 -9.38 1.48 -19.96
CA GLU A 118 -8.24 2.26 -20.42
C GLU A 118 -8.60 3.73 -20.70
N GLN A 119 -9.82 4.01 -21.16
CA GLN A 119 -10.33 5.37 -21.36
C GLN A 119 -10.31 6.17 -20.06
N LEU A 120 -10.78 5.57 -18.95
CA LEU A 120 -10.78 6.23 -17.64
C LEU A 120 -9.35 6.55 -17.17
N LEU A 121 -8.42 5.61 -17.36
CA LEU A 121 -7.00 5.83 -17.03
C LEU A 121 -6.36 6.96 -17.83
N LYS A 122 -6.83 7.17 -19.07
CA LYS A 122 -6.38 8.26 -19.95
C LYS A 122 -7.17 9.56 -19.74
N GLY A 123 -8.13 9.60 -18.81
CA GLY A 123 -8.99 10.76 -18.56
C GLY A 123 -9.91 11.10 -19.74
N ARG A 124 -10.35 10.10 -20.52
CA ARG A 124 -11.19 10.27 -21.71
C ARG A 124 -12.60 9.73 -21.46
N MET A 125 -13.60 10.37 -22.07
CA MET A 125 -14.94 9.81 -22.19
C MET A 125 -14.96 8.65 -23.19
N THR A 126 -16.05 7.89 -23.21
CA THR A 126 -16.35 6.96 -24.29
C THR A 126 -16.63 7.73 -25.60
N ASP A 127 -16.59 7.04 -26.75
CA ASP A 127 -16.77 7.67 -28.07
C ASP A 127 -18.15 8.33 -28.25
N ASP A 128 -19.16 7.85 -27.52
CA ASP A 128 -20.51 8.39 -27.43
C ASP A 128 -20.67 9.48 -26.34
N GLY A 129 -19.57 9.94 -25.73
CA GLY A 129 -19.54 11.05 -24.78
C GLY A 129 -19.96 10.70 -23.35
N LYS A 130 -20.03 9.41 -23.00
CA LYS A 130 -20.44 8.93 -21.67
C LYS A 130 -19.25 8.65 -20.75
N PHE A 131 -19.54 8.47 -19.46
CA PHE A 131 -18.51 8.10 -18.49
C PHE A 131 -18.03 6.66 -18.73
N PRO A 132 -16.71 6.42 -18.81
CA PRO A 132 -16.20 5.06 -18.94
C PRO A 132 -16.50 4.22 -17.69
N SER A 133 -16.70 2.92 -17.88
CA SER A 133 -17.04 2.03 -16.77
C SER A 133 -15.88 1.88 -15.78
N ALA A 134 -16.24 1.89 -14.50
CA ALA A 134 -15.33 1.57 -13.41
C ALA A 134 -16.08 0.91 -12.26
N HIS A 135 -15.37 0.09 -11.50
CA HIS A 135 -15.82 -0.43 -10.22
C HIS A 135 -14.66 -0.35 -9.25
N TYR A 136 -14.93 0.00 -8.01
CA TYR A 136 -13.96 -0.12 -6.93
C TYR A 136 -14.60 -0.62 -5.64
N ASP A 137 -13.77 -1.27 -4.83
CA ASP A 137 -14.00 -1.66 -3.45
C ASP A 137 -12.84 -1.10 -2.61
N PHE A 138 -13.17 -0.30 -1.61
CA PHE A 138 -12.24 0.25 -0.66
C PHE A 138 -12.62 -0.16 0.76
N GLU A 139 -11.63 -0.57 1.53
CA GLU A 139 -11.76 -0.88 2.96
C GLU A 139 -10.63 -0.21 3.72
N LEU A 140 -10.94 0.34 4.89
CA LEU A 140 -9.98 0.86 5.85
C LEU A 140 -10.40 0.45 7.25
N LYS A 141 -9.45 -0.04 8.05
CA LYS A 141 -9.63 -0.37 9.45
C LYS A 141 -8.56 0.32 10.28
N ALA A 142 -8.95 0.92 11.40
CA ALA A 142 -8.02 1.47 12.39
C ALA A 142 -8.33 0.88 13.76
N GLY A 143 -7.45 -0.01 14.23
CA GLY A 143 -7.73 -0.89 15.37
C GLY A 143 -8.96 -1.76 15.14
N ASP A 144 -9.63 -2.13 16.24
CA ASP A 144 -10.90 -2.87 16.23
C ASP A 144 -12.13 -1.94 16.29
N GLU A 145 -11.90 -0.62 16.25
CA GLU A 145 -12.90 0.39 16.62
C GLU A 145 -13.49 1.12 15.41
N ILE A 146 -12.69 1.36 14.38
CA ILE A 146 -13.10 2.12 13.19
C ILE A 146 -12.97 1.23 11.96
N GLU A 147 -14.07 1.07 11.23
CA GLU A 147 -14.09 0.46 9.90
C GLU A 147 -14.74 1.42 8.91
N VAL A 148 -14.11 1.62 7.77
CA VAL A 148 -14.66 2.34 6.61
C VAL A 148 -14.70 1.38 5.45
N ALA A 149 -15.84 1.26 4.79
CA ALA A 149 -15.99 0.54 3.54
C ALA A 149 -16.64 1.48 2.53
N SER A 150 -16.14 1.47 1.29
CA SER A 150 -16.77 2.17 0.18
C SER A 150 -16.75 1.29 -1.06
N ASN A 151 -17.91 1.12 -1.69
CA ASN A 151 -18.04 0.47 -2.98
C ASN A 151 -18.59 1.50 -3.97
N GLY A 152 -18.00 1.58 -5.15
CA GLY A 152 -18.49 2.46 -6.20
C GLY A 152 -18.52 1.77 -7.54
N LYS A 153 -19.55 2.08 -8.33
CA LYS A 153 -19.67 1.62 -9.70
C LYS A 153 -20.10 2.76 -10.61
N ILE A 154 -19.35 2.95 -11.68
CA ILE A 154 -19.68 3.83 -12.79
C ILE A 154 -19.99 2.94 -13.98
N ASN A 155 -21.16 3.13 -14.57
CA ASN A 155 -21.55 2.45 -15.80
C ASN A 155 -22.28 3.43 -16.71
N GLN A 156 -21.52 4.15 -17.53
CA GLN A 156 -22.03 5.13 -18.48
C GLN A 156 -22.88 6.22 -17.81
N ASP A 157 -24.20 6.03 -17.80
CA ASP A 157 -25.18 7.00 -17.28
C ASP A 157 -25.50 6.77 -15.79
N GLN A 158 -24.95 5.71 -15.18
CA GLN A 158 -25.17 5.36 -13.78
C GLN A 158 -23.91 5.54 -12.95
N LEU A 159 -24.07 6.23 -11.82
CA LEU A 159 -23.07 6.32 -10.75
C LEU A 159 -23.74 5.83 -9.48
N ASN A 160 -23.21 4.74 -8.93
CA ASN A 160 -23.63 4.22 -7.63
C ASN A 160 -22.44 4.31 -6.67
N ASN A 161 -22.69 4.80 -5.47
CA ASN A 161 -21.68 4.84 -4.41
C ASN A 161 -22.28 4.51 -3.05
N ASP A 162 -21.78 3.46 -2.43
CA ASP A 162 -22.13 3.09 -1.06
C ASP A 162 -20.92 3.36 -0.16
N ILE A 163 -21.16 4.04 0.96
CA ILE A 163 -20.17 4.30 2.01
C ILE A 163 -20.74 3.83 3.34
N GLU A 164 -20.00 2.98 4.04
CA GLU A 164 -20.29 2.55 5.41
C GLU A 164 -19.12 2.92 6.33
N ILE A 165 -19.43 3.59 7.42
CA ILE A 165 -18.48 3.92 8.49
C ILE A 165 -19.02 3.28 9.76
N LYS A 166 -18.24 2.43 10.40
CA LYS A 166 -18.47 1.91 11.75
C LYS A 166 -17.54 2.60 12.72
N LEU A 167 -18.08 2.97 13.87
CA LEU A 167 -17.44 3.78 14.89
C LEU A 167 -17.34 3.01 16.22
N PRO A 168 -16.46 3.45 17.14
CA PRO A 168 -16.32 2.86 18.46
C PRO A 168 -17.65 2.68 19.19
N SER A 169 -17.78 1.57 19.92
CA SER A 169 -19.05 1.15 20.54
C SER A 169 -19.56 2.06 21.67
N ASP A 170 -18.67 2.87 22.24
CA ASP A 170 -18.91 3.84 23.31
C ASP A 170 -19.47 5.17 22.80
N LEU A 171 -19.47 5.40 21.49
CA LEU A 171 -20.11 6.57 20.89
C LEU A 171 -21.62 6.38 20.73
N ALA A 172 -22.37 7.48 20.83
CA ALA A 172 -23.81 7.50 20.62
C ALA A 172 -24.20 7.10 19.18
N ILE A 173 -23.36 7.44 18.21
CA ILE A 173 -23.50 7.04 16.80
C ILE A 173 -22.50 5.93 16.54
N LYS A 174 -23.00 4.72 16.23
CA LYS A 174 -22.18 3.52 16.02
C LYS A 174 -21.88 3.25 14.56
N SER A 175 -22.70 3.77 13.66
CA SER A 175 -22.46 3.66 12.22
C SER A 175 -23.14 4.76 11.43
N VAL A 176 -22.58 5.05 10.26
CA VAL A 176 -23.13 5.95 9.24
C VAL A 176 -23.12 5.17 7.93
N LYS A 177 -24.25 5.17 7.22
CA LYS A 177 -24.37 4.63 5.86
C LYS A 177 -24.87 5.71 4.93
N TRP A 178 -24.23 5.85 3.77
CA TRP A 178 -24.64 6.78 2.74
C TRP A 178 -24.58 6.09 1.38
N ASN A 179 -25.68 6.20 0.63
CA ASN A 179 -25.82 5.65 -0.70
C ASN A 179 -26.15 6.79 -1.66
N MET A 180 -25.49 6.84 -2.81
CA MET A 180 -25.74 7.76 -3.92
C MET A 180 -26.00 6.97 -5.20
#